data_AF-A0A972DQ27-F1
#
_entry.id   AF-A0A972DQ27-F1
#
_cell.length_a   1.000
_cell.length_b   1.000
_cell.length_c   1.000
_cell.angle_alpha   90.00
_cell.angle_beta   90.00
_cell.angle_gamma   90.00
#
_symmetry.space_group_name_H-M   'P 1'
#
loop_
_entity.id
_entity.type
_entity.pdbx_description
1 polymer ?
#
loop_
_entity_poly.entity_id
_entity_poly.type
_entity_poly.pdbx_seq_one_letter_code
_entity_poly.pdbx_strand_id
1 'polypeptide(L)'
;MNSKTDNVPKGVLPEGMLKHLSEDTDPVETEEWLQSLEYVVRSAGPQRAGFLLERLKREAFNLGVRFVSSATTPYLNTITPENEPEYPGDRELERRIKSLIRWNAMAMVVRANRESPGIGGHISSYASAATLYEVAFNHFFRGKQGKLP
;
A
#
# COMPACT_ATOMS: atom_id res chain seq x y z
N MET A 1 -38.76 -2.95 4.82
CA MET A 1 -37.57 -3.59 5.43
C MET A 1 -36.40 -3.26 4.52
N ASN A 2 -35.62 -2.24 4.90
CA ASN A 2 -34.61 -1.61 4.04
C ASN A 2 -33.43 -2.57 3.82
N SER A 3 -33.17 -2.91 2.56
CA SER A 3 -31.90 -3.51 2.13
C SER A 3 -30.82 -2.45 2.26
N LYS A 4 -29.84 -2.70 3.13
CA LYS A 4 -28.62 -1.92 3.23
C LYS A 4 -27.90 -2.03 1.88
N THR A 5 -27.84 -0.93 1.14
CA THR A 5 -26.97 -0.80 -0.01
C THR A 5 -25.53 -0.76 0.49
N ASP A 6 -24.73 -1.75 0.10
CA ASP A 6 -23.31 -1.84 0.38
C ASP A 6 -22.60 -0.58 -0.12
N ASN A 7 -22.19 0.26 0.82
CA ASN A 7 -21.52 1.53 0.53
C ASN A 7 -20.03 1.26 0.34
N VAL A 8 -19.67 0.74 -0.84
CA VAL A 8 -18.27 0.66 -1.28
C VAL A 8 -17.76 2.10 -1.45
N PRO A 9 -16.63 2.49 -0.84
CA PRO A 9 -16.11 3.84 -0.99
C PRO A 9 -15.81 4.11 -2.46
N LYS A 10 -16.52 5.07 -3.05
CA LYS A 10 -16.22 5.57 -4.39
C LYS A 10 -14.80 6.15 -4.36
N GLY A 11 -13.89 5.62 -5.19
CA GLY A 11 -12.55 6.17 -5.32
C GLY A 11 -12.64 7.63 -5.78
N VAL A 12 -12.21 8.57 -4.94
CA VAL A 12 -12.13 9.99 -5.29
C VAL A 12 -10.79 10.21 -5.99
N LEU A 13 -10.83 10.62 -7.25
CA LEU A 13 -9.63 11.05 -7.97
C LEU A 13 -9.12 12.37 -7.35
N PRO A 14 -7.80 12.54 -7.10
CA PRO A 14 -7.26 13.80 -6.61
C PRO A 14 -7.58 14.96 -7.57
N GLU A 15 -8.13 16.05 -7.02
CA GLU A 15 -8.42 17.27 -7.79
C GLU A 15 -7.16 17.77 -8.53
N GLY A 16 -7.32 18.11 -9.81
CA GLY A 16 -6.28 18.72 -10.63
C GLY A 16 -5.41 17.75 -11.45
N MET A 17 -5.53 16.42 -11.29
CA MET A 17 -4.73 15.48 -12.08
C MET A 17 -5.16 15.39 -13.55
N LEU A 18 -6.36 15.88 -13.89
CA LEU A 18 -6.95 15.78 -15.22
C LEU A 18 -7.58 17.12 -15.63
N LYS A 19 -6.77 18.14 -15.89
CA LYS A 19 -7.21 19.41 -16.51
C LYS A 19 -7.96 19.22 -17.84
N HIS A 20 -7.88 18.04 -18.46
CA HIS A 20 -8.57 17.67 -19.69
C HIS A 20 -9.95 17.02 -19.47
N LEU A 21 -10.36 16.74 -18.23
CA LEU A 21 -11.72 16.24 -17.92
C LEU A 21 -12.74 17.36 -17.73
N SER A 22 -12.32 18.63 -17.69
CA SER A 22 -13.23 19.75 -17.39
C SER A 22 -14.16 20.13 -18.56
N GLU A 23 -13.89 19.62 -19.77
CA GLU A 23 -14.78 19.78 -20.93
C GLU A 23 -15.03 18.39 -21.53
N ASP A 24 -16.12 17.75 -21.09
CA ASP A 24 -16.63 16.56 -21.75
C ASP A 24 -17.28 16.98 -23.07
N THR A 25 -16.60 16.68 -24.18
CA THR A 25 -17.04 17.09 -25.52
C THR A 25 -18.21 16.25 -26.03
N ASP A 26 -18.42 15.05 -25.48
CA ASP A 26 -19.55 14.18 -25.78
C ASP A 26 -20.03 13.42 -24.53
N PRO A 27 -20.89 14.04 -23.72
CA PRO A 27 -21.41 13.42 -22.50
C PRO A 27 -22.24 12.15 -22.74
N VAL A 28 -22.81 11.98 -23.94
CA VAL A 28 -23.63 10.80 -24.27
C VAL A 28 -22.71 9.61 -24.46
N GLU A 29 -21.65 9.76 -25.26
CA GLU A 29 -20.63 8.72 -25.40
C GLU A 29 -20.02 8.36 -24.04
N THR A 30 -19.63 9.35 -23.23
CA THR A 30 -19.08 9.12 -21.88
C THR A 30 -20.03 8.29 -21.01
N GLU A 31 -21.32 8.61 -21.01
CA GLU A 31 -22.33 7.87 -20.24
C GLU A 31 -22.49 6.44 -20.75
N GLU A 32 -22.49 6.20 -22.06
CA GLU A 32 -22.57 4.85 -22.64
C GLU A 32 -21.38 3.96 -22.21
N TRP A 33 -20.17 4.52 -22.19
CA TRP A 33 -18.98 3.81 -21.68
C TRP A 33 -19.07 3.50 -20.19
N LEU A 34 -19.56 4.45 -19.37
CA LEU A 34 -19.76 4.25 -17.94
C LEU A 34 -20.82 3.19 -17.65
N GLN A 35 -21.95 3.21 -18.36
CA GLN A 35 -23.00 2.19 -18.26
C GLN A 35 -22.48 0.82 -18.67
N SER A 36 -21.66 0.74 -19.72
CA SER A 36 -21.02 -0.51 -20.15
C SER A 36 -20.10 -1.09 -19.07
N LEU A 37 -19.30 -0.24 -18.41
CA LEU A 37 -18.47 -0.65 -17.29
C LEU A 37 -19.31 -1.14 -16.11
N GLU A 38 -20.36 -0.40 -15.74
CA GLU A 38 -21.25 -0.78 -14.64
C GLU A 38 -21.95 -2.11 -14.94
N TYR A 39 -22.43 -2.31 -16.17
CA TYR A 39 -23.01 -3.56 -16.61
C TYR A 39 -22.05 -4.73 -16.44
N VAL A 40 -20.78 -4.59 -16.84
CA VAL A 40 -19.76 -5.64 -16.66
C VAL A 40 -19.53 -5.93 -15.19
N VAL A 41 -19.42 -4.90 -14.34
CA VAL A 41 -19.23 -5.09 -12.89
C VAL A 41 -20.40 -5.86 -12.30
N ARG A 42 -21.64 -5.50 -12.65
CA ARG A 42 -22.85 -6.16 -12.16
C ARG A 42 -23.05 -7.58 -12.69
N SER A 43 -22.68 -7.84 -13.94
CA SER A 43 -22.92 -9.13 -14.61
C SER A 43 -21.79 -10.15 -14.43
N ALA A 44 -20.53 -9.69 -14.44
CA ALA A 44 -19.34 -10.54 -14.46
C ALA A 44 -18.36 -10.26 -13.31
N GLY A 45 -18.65 -9.29 -12.45
CA GLY A 45 -17.91 -8.99 -11.24
C GLY A 45 -16.70 -8.05 -11.41
N PRO A 46 -16.14 -7.53 -10.29
CA PRO A 46 -15.05 -6.56 -10.30
C PRO A 46 -13.76 -7.07 -10.96
N GLN A 47 -13.43 -8.35 -10.83
CA GLN A 47 -12.21 -8.93 -11.40
C GLN A 47 -12.23 -8.87 -12.93
N ARG A 48 -13.40 -9.14 -13.54
CA ARG A 48 -13.56 -9.06 -15.00
C ARG A 48 -13.49 -7.62 -15.50
N ALA A 49 -14.14 -6.70 -14.80
CA ALA A 49 -14.07 -5.27 -15.11
C ALA A 49 -12.61 -4.77 -15.05
N GLY A 50 -11.88 -5.13 -13.99
CA GLY A 50 -10.46 -4.81 -13.86
C GLY A 50 -9.61 -5.35 -15.01
N PHE A 51 -9.81 -6.61 -15.41
CA PHE A 51 -9.13 -7.19 -16.57
C PHE A 51 -9.39 -6.41 -17.87
N LEU A 52 -10.64 -6.01 -18.12
CA LEU A 52 -11.01 -5.26 -19.32
C LEU A 52 -10.40 -3.86 -19.34
N LEU A 53 -10.42 -3.17 -18.21
CA LEU A 53 -9.78 -1.85 -18.08
C LEU A 53 -8.27 -1.92 -18.34
N GLU A 54 -7.58 -2.94 -17.84
CA GLU A 54 -6.15 -3.15 -18.12
C GLU A 54 -5.88 -3.45 -19.60
N ARG A 55 -6.76 -4.22 -20.26
CA ARG A 55 -6.67 -4.46 -21.70
C ARG A 55 -6.91 -3.17 -22.51
N LEU A 56 -7.90 -2.37 -22.14
CA LEU A 56 -8.19 -1.08 -22.77
C LEU A 56 -7.05 -0.09 -22.60
N LYS A 57 -6.47 0.03 -21.39
CA LYS A 57 -5.28 0.86 -21.15
C LYS A 57 -4.11 0.45 -22.04
N ARG A 58 -3.84 -0.85 -22.16
CA ARG A 58 -2.77 -1.38 -23.01
C ARG A 58 -3.02 -1.06 -24.49
N GLU A 59 -4.25 -1.22 -24.96
CA GLU A 59 -4.59 -0.93 -26.34
C GLU A 59 -4.52 0.57 -26.64
N ALA A 60 -5.01 1.41 -25.73
CA ALA A 60 -4.88 2.86 -25.83
C ALA A 60 -3.40 3.29 -25.90
N PHE A 61 -2.51 2.66 -25.10
CA PHE A 61 -1.06 2.87 -25.20
C PHE A 61 -0.52 2.53 -26.59
N ASN A 62 -0.92 1.38 -27.15
CA ASN A 62 -0.51 0.95 -28.49
C ASN A 62 -0.99 1.90 -29.59
N LEU A 63 -2.17 2.51 -29.40
CA LEU A 63 -2.75 3.53 -30.28
C LEU A 63 -2.15 4.94 -30.07
N GLY A 64 -1.14 5.07 -29.21
CA GLY A 64 -0.43 6.33 -28.95
C GLY A 64 -1.17 7.29 -28.01
N VAL A 65 -2.23 6.84 -27.34
CA VAL A 65 -2.94 7.61 -26.31
C VAL A 65 -2.04 7.76 -25.10
N ARG A 66 -1.61 8.99 -24.81
CA ARG A 66 -0.80 9.29 -23.62
C ARG A 66 -1.71 9.44 -22.41
N PHE A 67 -1.58 8.55 -21.45
CA PHE A 67 -2.19 8.72 -20.13
C PHE A 67 -1.15 9.25 -19.14
N VAL A 68 -1.59 10.13 -18.25
CA VAL A 68 -0.88 10.35 -16.99
C VAL A 68 -1.10 9.07 -16.19
N SER A 69 -0.07 8.23 -16.08
CA SER A 69 -0.07 7.16 -15.10
C SER A 69 -0.32 7.81 -13.74
N SER A 70 -1.54 7.69 -13.21
CA SER A 70 -1.76 7.83 -11.77
C SER A 70 -1.05 6.66 -11.12
N ALA A 71 0.28 6.76 -10.97
CA ALA A 71 1.04 5.92 -10.06
C ALA A 71 0.55 6.10 -8.61
N THR A 72 -0.31 7.09 -8.38
CA THR A 72 -1.05 7.33 -7.16
C THR A 72 -2.14 6.28 -7.02
N THR A 73 -1.85 5.22 -6.27
CA THR A 73 -2.89 4.45 -5.59
C THR A 73 -3.53 5.32 -4.51
N PRO A 74 -4.78 5.08 -4.11
CA PRO A 74 -5.35 5.78 -2.97
C PRO A 74 -4.45 5.67 -1.73
N TYR A 75 -4.44 6.68 -0.87
CA TYR A 75 -3.61 6.72 0.35
C TYR A 75 -4.19 5.81 1.45
N LEU A 76 -4.19 4.51 1.16
CA LEU A 76 -4.70 3.42 1.99
C LEU A 76 -3.83 2.16 1.79
N ASN A 77 -3.95 1.19 2.71
CA ASN A 77 -3.18 -0.05 2.64
C ASN A 77 -3.57 -0.87 1.40
N THR A 78 -2.57 -1.33 0.65
CA THR A 78 -2.79 -2.16 -0.55
C THR A 78 -3.43 -3.52 -0.23
N ILE A 79 -3.19 -4.08 0.96
CA ILE A 79 -3.79 -5.32 1.44
C ILE A 79 -4.95 -4.97 2.37
N THR A 80 -6.16 -5.46 2.05
CA THR A 80 -7.37 -5.22 2.88
C THR A 80 -7.41 -6.16 4.09
N PRO A 81 -8.18 -5.84 5.15
CA PRO A 81 -8.27 -6.68 6.34
C PRO A 81 -8.72 -8.13 6.05
N GLU A 82 -9.58 -8.33 5.04
CA GLU A 82 -10.08 -9.65 4.66
C GLU A 82 -9.04 -10.49 3.91
N ASN A 83 -8.05 -9.82 3.31
CA ASN A 83 -6.94 -10.45 2.60
C ASN A 83 -5.65 -10.50 3.43
N GLU A 84 -5.67 -9.97 4.67
CA GLU A 84 -4.53 -10.01 5.57
C GLU A 84 -4.37 -11.43 6.14
N PRO A 85 -3.20 -12.08 5.97
CA PRO A 85 -2.97 -13.40 6.55
C PRO A 85 -2.87 -13.33 8.08
N GLU A 86 -3.14 -14.44 8.75
CA GLU A 86 -2.88 -14.56 10.17
C GLU A 86 -1.41 -14.32 10.49
N TYR A 87 -1.15 -13.64 11.61
CA TYR A 87 0.22 -13.35 12.04
C TYR A 87 0.88 -14.62 12.57
N PRO A 88 2.06 -15.01 12.07
CA PRO A 88 2.65 -16.32 12.38
C PRO A 88 3.32 -16.41 13.77
N GLY A 89 3.56 -15.29 14.44
CA GLY A 89 4.33 -15.23 15.70
C GLY A 89 3.54 -14.77 16.93
N ASP A 90 4.22 -14.77 18.08
CA ASP A 90 3.68 -14.21 19.32
C ASP A 90 3.95 -12.70 19.39
N ARG A 91 2.90 -11.91 19.15
CA ARG A 91 2.98 -10.45 19.14
C ARG A 91 3.36 -9.84 20.50
N GLU A 92 3.05 -10.51 21.61
CA GLU A 92 3.42 -10.01 22.93
C GLU A 92 4.90 -10.22 23.20
N LEU A 93 5.40 -11.43 22.94
CA LEU A 93 6.80 -11.78 23.10
C LEU A 93 7.68 -10.92 22.19
N GLU A 94 7.35 -10.81 20.90
CA GLU A 94 8.09 -10.00 19.93
C GLU A 94 8.10 -8.50 20.32
N ARG A 95 7.01 -7.98 20.89
CA ARG A 95 6.97 -6.60 21.39
C ARG A 95 7.94 -6.39 22.57
N ARG A 96 8.07 -7.38 23.46
CA ARG A 96 9.02 -7.33 24.57
C ARG A 96 10.46 -7.37 24.05
N ILE A 97 10.76 -8.28 23.12
CA ILE A 97 12.07 -8.39 22.47
C ILE A 97 12.44 -7.07 21.79
N LYS A 98 11.58 -6.55 20.91
CA LYS A 98 11.78 -5.27 20.22
C LYS A 98 12.04 -4.11 21.20
N SER A 99 11.31 -4.06 22.30
CA SER A 99 11.49 -3.00 23.32
C SER A 99 12.88 -3.06 23.95
N LEU A 100 13.38 -4.26 24.26
CA LEU A 100 14.72 -4.46 24.77
C LEU A 100 15.79 -4.07 23.75
N ILE A 101 15.61 -4.44 22.47
CA ILE A 101 16.55 -4.08 21.41
C ILE A 101 16.60 -2.57 21.21
N ARG A 102 15.44 -1.89 21.19
CA ARG A 102 15.37 -0.42 21.10
C ARG A 102 16.06 0.26 22.28
N TRP A 103 15.88 -0.27 23.49
CA TRP A 103 16.56 0.24 24.68
C TRP A 103 18.08 0.10 24.55
N ASN A 104 18.56 -1.07 24.17
CA ASN A 104 19.99 -1.34 24.00
C ASN A 104 20.62 -0.45 22.91
N ALA A 105 19.94 -0.27 21.78
CA ALA A 105 20.40 0.60 20.69
C ALA A 105 20.55 2.05 21.17
N MET A 106 19.56 2.59 21.88
CA MET A 106 19.64 3.91 22.50
C MET A 106 20.77 3.98 23.53
N ALA A 107 20.88 2.99 24.41
CA ALA A 107 21.89 2.95 25.46
C ALA A 107 23.32 2.94 24.90
N MET A 108 23.57 2.19 23.82
CA MET A 108 24.86 2.19 23.12
C MET A 108 25.23 3.58 22.61
N VAL A 109 24.31 4.28 21.94
CA VAL A 109 24.58 5.63 21.41
C VAL A 109 24.79 6.64 22.52
N VAL A 110 23.93 6.64 23.55
CA VAL A 110 24.06 7.55 24.69
C VAL A 110 25.37 7.32 25.44
N ARG A 111 25.74 6.05 25.66
CA ARG A 111 27.01 5.69 26.31
C ARG A 111 28.21 6.18 25.50
N ALA A 112 28.23 5.92 24.19
CA ALA A 112 29.32 6.39 23.32
C ALA A 112 29.49 7.91 23.36
N ASN A 113 28.38 8.66 23.35
CA ASN A 113 28.43 10.13 23.43
C ASN A 113 28.86 10.65 24.81
N ARG A 114 28.68 9.87 25.89
CA ARG A 114 29.21 10.20 27.22
C ARG A 114 30.72 9.94 27.32
N GLU A 115 31.20 8.85 26.74
CA GLU A 115 32.62 8.47 26.76
C GLU A 115 33.46 9.29 25.79
N SER A 116 32.88 9.72 24.66
CA SER A 116 33.57 10.47 23.63
C SER A 116 32.62 11.49 22.98
N PRO A 117 32.69 12.76 23.41
CA PRO A 117 31.86 13.82 22.87
C PRO A 117 32.04 13.96 21.35
N GLY A 118 30.93 14.13 20.61
CA GLY A 118 30.96 14.45 19.18
C GLY A 118 30.96 13.25 18.22
N ILE A 119 30.96 12.00 18.71
CA ILE A 119 30.80 10.81 17.84
C ILE A 119 29.38 10.75 17.22
N GLY A 120 28.36 11.24 17.92
CA GLY A 120 26.98 11.27 17.43
C GLY A 120 26.29 9.91 17.43
N GLY A 121 25.26 9.74 16.59
CA GLY A 121 24.51 8.49 16.39
C GLY A 121 23.01 8.68 16.17
N HIS A 122 22.43 7.92 15.24
CA HIS A 122 21.03 8.07 14.81
C HIS A 122 20.06 7.15 15.59
N ILE A 123 19.56 7.64 16.73
CA ILE A 123 18.58 6.90 17.54
C ILE A 123 17.21 6.86 16.86
N SER A 124 16.75 8.00 16.31
CA SER A 124 15.42 8.16 15.73
C SER A 124 15.21 7.31 14.47
N SER A 125 16.24 7.21 13.62
CA SER A 125 16.19 6.42 12.38
C SER A 125 15.98 4.93 12.64
N TYR A 126 16.70 4.36 13.62
CA TYR A 126 16.46 2.97 14.00
C TYR A 126 15.09 2.81 14.68
N ALA A 127 14.73 3.74 15.58
CA ALA A 127 13.48 3.67 16.31
C ALA A 127 12.23 3.66 15.40
N SER A 128 12.24 4.41 14.30
CA SER A 128 11.13 4.43 13.33
C SER A 128 11.03 3.15 12.51
N ALA A 129 12.15 2.50 12.20
CA ALA A 129 12.20 1.28 11.40
C ALA A 129 12.20 -0.03 12.24
N ALA A 130 12.29 0.06 13.57
CA ALA A 130 12.50 -1.11 14.44
C ALA A 130 11.46 -2.22 14.24
N THR A 131 10.18 -1.88 14.07
CA THR A 131 9.13 -2.89 13.84
C THR A 131 9.31 -3.60 12.49
N LEU A 132 9.71 -2.88 11.43
CA LEU A 132 9.95 -3.46 10.12
C LEU A 132 11.08 -4.50 10.17
N TYR A 133 12.19 -4.14 10.81
CA TYR A 133 13.31 -5.07 10.99
C TYR A 133 12.93 -6.25 11.88
N GLU A 134 12.20 -6.04 12.97
CA GLU A 134 11.79 -7.12 13.87
C GLU A 134 10.93 -8.17 13.16
N VAL A 135 9.94 -7.73 12.37
CA VAL A 135 9.12 -8.65 11.56
C VAL A 135 10.00 -9.41 10.57
N ALA A 136 10.93 -8.71 9.91
CA ALA A 136 11.83 -9.33 8.96
C ALA A 136 12.78 -10.35 9.61
N PHE A 137 13.35 -10.05 10.77
CA PHE A 137 14.24 -10.95 11.51
C PHE A 137 13.53 -12.20 12.02
N ASN A 138 12.28 -12.09 12.47
CA ASN A 138 11.57 -13.25 12.99
C ASN A 138 10.98 -14.15 11.89
N HIS A 139 10.59 -13.59 10.75
CA HIS A 139 9.72 -14.29 9.80
C HIS A 139 10.24 -14.38 8.35
N PHE A 140 11.31 -13.67 7.99
CA PHE A 140 11.73 -13.54 6.57
C PHE A 140 13.21 -13.74 6.31
N PHE A 141 14.07 -13.03 7.05
CA PHE A 141 15.51 -13.07 6.83
C PHE A 141 16.05 -14.46 7.11
N ARG A 142 17.01 -14.93 6.32
CA ARG A 142 17.64 -16.23 6.53
C ARG A 142 19.11 -16.06 6.83
N GLY A 143 19.61 -16.76 7.83
CA GLY A 143 21.04 -16.84 8.11
C GLY A 143 21.83 -17.51 6.97
N LYS A 144 23.16 -17.44 7.03
CA LYS A 144 24.08 -17.95 5.99
C LYS A 144 23.81 -19.41 5.55
N GLN A 145 23.28 -20.24 6.45
CA GLN A 145 22.99 -21.65 6.17
C GLN A 145 21.59 -21.88 5.57
N GLY A 146 20.73 -20.85 5.52
CA GLY A 146 19.40 -20.89 4.88
C GLY A 146 18.35 -21.79 5.53
N LYS A 147 18.69 -22.46 6.64
CA LYS A 147 17.88 -23.53 7.25
C LYS A 147 16.77 -23.03 8.18
N LEU A 148 16.86 -21.79 8.66
CA LEU A 148 15.86 -21.16 9.51
C LEU A 148 15.69 -19.70 9.05
N PRO A 149 14.46 -19.14 9.10
CA PRO A 149 14.32 -17.70 9.29
C PRO A 149 15.02 -17.30 10.61
#